data_AF-A0A803N3K5-F1
#
_entry.id   AF-A0A803N3K5-F1
#
_cell.length_a   1.000
_cell.length_b   1.000
_cell.length_c   1.000
_cell.angle_alpha   90.00
_cell.angle_beta   90.00
_cell.angle_gamma   90.00
#
_symmetry.space_group_name_H-M   'P 1'
#
loop_
_entity.id
_entity.type
_entity.pdbx_description
1 polymer ?
#
loop_
_entity_poly.entity_id
_entity_poly.type
_entity_poly.pdbx_seq_one_letter_code
_entity_poly.pdbx_strand_id
1 'polypeptide(L)'
;MGSLVSMRKQMRSSLMRLYGIRKSIMCGLLLRWELNYDAACFKDSSIGIGGVMRDHIGDIMAATCCNMLGSFKIDVAEALAVRHTLLIALEAGLNNVVLEVDNIKLFNYLSKGTSDFSNFGLIIKDIFILLLFVCQWGGPCFGEVQ
;
A
#
# COMPACT_ATOMS: atom_id res chain seq x y z
N MET A 1 -26.36 -16.89 5.96
CA MET A 1 -25.93 -15.63 6.60
C MET A 1 -25.03 -15.99 7.78
N GLY A 2 -23.71 -15.85 7.63
CA GLY A 2 -22.74 -16.22 8.66
C GLY A 2 -21.47 -16.85 8.07
N SER A 3 -20.49 -16.02 7.72
CA SER A 3 -19.07 -16.41 7.65
C SER A 3 -18.11 -15.25 7.35
N LEU A 4 -18.57 -14.08 6.89
CA LEU A 4 -17.66 -12.97 6.54
C LEU A 4 -17.45 -11.92 7.66
N VAL A 5 -18.25 -11.96 8.73
CA VAL A 5 -18.09 -11.05 9.89
C VAL A 5 -17.07 -11.61 10.90
N SER A 6 -16.72 -12.90 10.80
CA SER A 6 -15.83 -13.59 11.75
C SER A 6 -14.36 -13.15 11.65
N MET A 7 -13.86 -12.84 10.44
CA MET A 7 -12.46 -12.41 10.26
C MET A 7 -12.18 -10.99 10.78
N ARG A 8 -13.18 -10.09 10.83
CA ARG A 8 -12.99 -8.69 11.22
C ARG A 8 -12.73 -8.47 12.72
N LYS A 9 -13.08 -9.42 13.59
CA LYS A 9 -12.84 -9.30 15.05
C LYS A 9 -11.62 -10.06 15.54
N GLN A 10 -11.21 -11.15 14.88
CA GLN A 10 -10.15 -12.01 15.41
C GLN A 10 -8.73 -11.50 15.09
N MET A 11 -8.56 -10.68 14.05
CA MET A 11 -7.24 -10.11 13.70
C MET A 11 -6.87 -8.87 14.52
N ARG A 12 -7.83 -8.22 15.20
CA ARG A 12 -7.63 -6.92 15.85
C ARG A 12 -7.19 -6.96 17.33
N SER A 13 -7.23 -8.10 18.03
CA SER A 13 -6.91 -8.12 19.48
C SER A 13 -5.66 -8.91 19.88
N SER A 14 -5.19 -9.87 19.09
CA SER A 14 -4.09 -10.76 19.48
C SER A 14 -2.81 -10.61 18.65
N LEU A 15 -2.87 -10.18 17.39
CA LEU A 15 -1.68 -10.14 16.52
C LEU A 15 -0.83 -8.86 16.67
N MET A 16 -1.47 -7.70 16.88
CA MET A 16 -0.77 -6.43 17.16
C MET A 16 -0.04 -6.41 18.51
N ARG A 17 -0.42 -7.29 19.46
CA ARG A 17 0.22 -7.36 20.80
C ARG A 17 1.57 -8.10 20.79
N LEU A 18 1.83 -8.97 19.81
CA LEU A 18 3.12 -9.65 19.66
C LEU A 18 4.13 -8.82 18.85
N TYR A 19 3.65 -7.89 18.01
CA TYR A 19 4.49 -6.95 17.26
C TYR A 19 5.29 -5.97 18.15
N GLY A 20 4.87 -5.77 19.40
CA GLY A 20 5.49 -4.79 20.30
C GLY A 20 6.64 -5.27 21.18
N ILE A 21 7.04 -6.55 21.19
CA ILE A 21 7.94 -7.07 22.25
C ILE A 21 9.27 -7.69 21.76
N ARG A 22 9.48 -8.00 20.48
CA ARG A 22 10.69 -8.77 20.07
C ARG A 22 11.58 -8.31 18.90
N LYS A 23 11.34 -7.19 18.21
CA LYS A 23 12.33 -6.63 17.23
C LYS A 23 13.19 -5.49 17.80
N SER A 24 13.45 -5.51 19.11
CA SER A 24 14.31 -4.52 19.77
C SER A 24 15.80 -4.66 19.42
N ILE A 25 16.28 -5.78 18.86
CA ILE A 25 17.73 -6.02 18.74
C ILE A 25 18.06 -6.82 17.46
N MET A 26 18.92 -6.27 16.60
CA MET A 26 19.49 -6.81 15.34
C MET A 26 18.54 -6.76 14.12
N CYS A 27 18.82 -6.14 12.98
CA CYS A 27 20.11 -5.92 12.32
C CYS A 27 19.97 -4.77 11.32
N GLY A 28 20.91 -3.84 11.32
CA GLY A 28 20.99 -2.73 10.36
C GLY A 28 21.51 -3.18 8.98
N LEU A 29 20.74 -3.99 8.26
CA LEU A 29 20.90 -4.20 6.82
C LEU A 29 19.60 -3.79 6.14
N LEU A 30 19.67 -2.77 5.27
CA LEU A 30 18.65 -2.30 4.31
C LEU A 30 17.34 -3.11 4.33
N LEU A 31 16.49 -2.87 5.33
CA LEU A 31 15.17 -3.47 5.39
C LEU A 31 14.34 -2.73 4.34
N ARG A 32 14.09 -3.42 3.23
CA ARG A 32 13.25 -2.94 2.13
C ARG A 32 11.95 -3.71 2.17
N TRP A 33 10.83 -3.01 2.12
CA TRP A 33 9.51 -3.65 2.18
C TRP A 33 8.85 -3.64 0.81
N GLU A 34 8.39 -4.79 0.35
CA GLU A 34 7.67 -4.91 -0.92
C GLU A 34 6.19 -4.66 -0.67
N LEU A 35 5.62 -3.73 -1.45
CA LEU A 35 4.21 -3.37 -1.41
C LEU A 35 3.53 -3.88 -2.68
N ASN A 36 2.67 -4.88 -2.51
CA ASN A 36 1.73 -5.31 -3.53
C ASN A 36 0.37 -4.71 -3.20
N TYR A 37 -0.32 -4.19 -4.22
CA TYR A 37 -1.67 -3.65 -4.10
C TYR A 37 -2.53 -4.22 -5.22
N ASP A 38 -3.85 -4.18 -5.04
CA ASP A 38 -4.81 -4.58 -6.07
C ASP A 38 -6.14 -3.87 -5.83
N ALA A 39 -6.87 -3.59 -6.92
CA ALA A 39 -8.18 -2.99 -6.90
C ALA A 39 -9.19 -3.80 -7.72
N ALA A 40 -10.30 -4.17 -7.08
CA ALA A 40 -11.41 -4.87 -7.72
C ALA A 40 -12.63 -3.97 -7.81
N CYS A 41 -13.06 -3.62 -9.03
CA CYS A 41 -14.32 -2.92 -9.26
C CYS A 41 -15.48 -3.92 -9.42
N PHE A 42 -16.55 -3.74 -8.65
CA PHE A 42 -17.73 -4.60 -8.66
C PHE A 42 -18.93 -3.93 -9.35
N LYS A 43 -19.85 -4.76 -9.86
CA LYS A 43 -21.05 -4.30 -10.59
C LYS A 43 -22.04 -3.52 -9.71
N ASP A 44 -21.98 -3.71 -8.41
CA ASP A 44 -22.82 -3.03 -7.42
C ASP A 44 -22.32 -1.62 -7.05
N SER A 45 -21.42 -1.04 -7.86
CA SER A 45 -20.75 0.24 -7.58
C SER A 45 -20.00 0.22 -6.25
N SER A 46 -19.34 -0.91 -5.97
CA SER A 46 -18.37 -1.02 -4.89
C SER A 46 -16.97 -1.31 -5.44
N ILE A 47 -15.95 -0.95 -4.68
CA ILE A 47 -14.54 -1.11 -5.02
C ILE A 47 -13.84 -1.74 -3.84
N GLY A 48 -13.36 -2.96 -4.06
CA GLY A 48 -12.45 -3.64 -3.14
C GLY A 48 -11.04 -3.15 -3.38
N ILE A 49 -10.36 -2.78 -2.31
CA ILE A 49 -8.95 -2.41 -2.30
C ILE A 49 -8.24 -3.41 -1.40
N GLY A 50 -7.15 -3.99 -1.90
CA GLY A 50 -6.29 -4.91 -1.18
C GLY A 50 -4.84 -4.44 -1.22
N GLY A 51 -4.08 -4.79 -0.18
CA GLY A 51 -2.64 -4.57 -0.16
C GLY A 51 -1.92 -5.49 0.81
N VAL A 52 -0.70 -5.89 0.45
CA VAL A 52 0.18 -6.75 1.24
C VAL A 52 1.55 -6.11 1.30
N MET A 53 2.12 -6.05 2.50
CA MET A 53 3.46 -5.56 2.78
C MET A 53 4.33 -6.73 3.20
N ARG A 54 5.41 -6.98 2.47
CA ARG A 54 6.36 -8.06 2.75
C ARG A 54 7.72 -7.51 3.11
N ASP A 55 8.49 -8.29 3.85
CA ASP A 55 9.92 -8.02 4.01
C ASP A 55 10.75 -8.68 2.89
N HIS A 56 12.06 -8.43 2.91
CA HIS A 56 13.03 -8.97 1.94
C HIS A 56 13.11 -10.50 1.85
N ILE A 57 12.55 -11.25 2.81
CA ILE A 57 12.47 -12.72 2.75
C ILE A 57 11.08 -13.21 2.31
N GLY A 58 10.16 -12.28 2.02
CA GLY A 58 8.81 -12.56 1.56
C GLY A 58 7.77 -12.73 2.68
N ASP A 59 8.15 -12.52 3.94
CA ASP A 59 7.25 -12.66 5.09
C ASP A 59 6.28 -11.49 5.15
N ILE A 60 5.01 -11.79 5.43
CA ILE A 60 3.94 -10.79 5.49
C ILE A 60 4.06 -9.98 6.78
N MET A 61 4.39 -8.71 6.63
CA MET A 61 4.52 -7.75 7.73
C MET A 61 3.18 -7.09 8.04
N ALA A 62 2.42 -6.75 7.00
CA ALA A 62 1.08 -6.19 7.15
C ALA A 62 0.22 -6.54 5.92
N ALA A 63 -1.10 -6.51 6.13
CA ALA A 63 -2.07 -6.69 5.05
C ALA A 63 -3.28 -5.79 5.31
N THR A 64 -3.89 -5.30 4.25
CA THR A 64 -5.05 -4.43 4.32
C THR A 64 -6.11 -4.83 3.32
N CYS A 65 -7.36 -4.64 3.72
CA CYS A 65 -8.50 -4.73 2.83
C CYS A 65 -9.50 -3.63 3.17
N CYS A 66 -9.95 -2.93 2.15
CA CYS A 66 -10.94 -1.87 2.25
C CYS A 66 -12.03 -2.11 1.19
N ASN A 67 -13.27 -1.76 1.52
CA ASN A 67 -14.33 -1.70 0.52
C ASN A 67 -14.90 -0.30 0.53
N MET A 68 -14.96 0.33 -0.64
CA MET A 68 -15.45 1.68 -0.84
C MET A 68 -16.66 1.66 -1.76
N LEU A 69 -17.65 2.50 -1.46
CA LEU A 69 -18.76 2.75 -2.38
C LEU A 69 -18.28 3.74 -3.45
N GLY A 70 -18.44 3.37 -4.71
CA GLY A 70 -18.03 4.19 -5.85
C GLY A 70 -17.96 3.38 -7.14
N SER A 71 -18.09 4.08 -8.26
CA SER A 71 -17.80 3.55 -9.58
C SER A 71 -16.69 4.40 -10.19
N PHE A 72 -15.47 3.87 -10.18
CA PHE A 72 -14.29 4.53 -10.71
C PHE A 72 -13.73 3.73 -11.89
N LYS A 73 -12.99 4.43 -12.75
CA LYS A 73 -12.16 3.78 -13.76
C LYS A 73 -11.07 2.96 -13.05
N ILE A 74 -10.65 1.87 -13.67
CA ILE A 74 -9.65 0.96 -13.10
C ILE A 74 -8.38 1.71 -12.67
N ASP A 75 -7.88 2.65 -13.48
CA ASP A 75 -6.71 3.48 -13.12
C ASP A 75 -6.86 4.20 -11.78
N VAL A 76 -8.05 4.74 -11.51
CA VAL A 76 -8.33 5.50 -10.28
C VAL A 76 -8.45 4.54 -9.11
N ALA A 77 -9.04 3.36 -9.32
CA ALA A 77 -9.14 2.33 -8.30
C ALA A 77 -7.74 1.82 -7.89
N GLU A 78 -6.85 1.57 -8.86
CA GLU A 78 -5.46 1.18 -8.60
C GLU A 78 -4.69 2.27 -7.83
N ALA A 79 -4.81 3.53 -8.25
CA ALA A 79 -4.16 4.63 -7.54
C ALA A 79 -4.69 4.79 -6.10
N LEU A 80 -5.99 4.55 -5.87
CA LEU A 80 -6.54 4.51 -4.51
C LEU A 80 -6.00 3.33 -3.71
N ALA A 81 -5.79 2.17 -4.34
CA ALA A 81 -5.19 1.01 -3.69
C ALA A 81 -3.75 1.25 -3.26
N VAL A 82 -2.95 1.89 -4.12
CA VAL A 82 -1.58 2.34 -3.79
C VAL A 82 -1.59 3.29 -2.61
N ARG A 83 -2.40 4.35 -2.68
CA ARG A 83 -2.51 5.36 -1.64
C ARG A 83 -2.91 4.73 -0.30
N HIS A 84 -3.88 3.83 -0.31
CA HIS A 84 -4.34 3.13 0.89
C HIS A 84 -3.25 2.22 1.46
N THR A 85 -2.58 1.45 0.61
CA THR A 85 -1.51 0.53 1.04
C THR A 85 -0.32 1.28 1.62
N LEU A 86 0.09 2.40 1.01
CA LEU A 86 1.14 3.28 1.54
C LEU A 86 0.77 3.92 2.88
N LEU A 87 -0.48 4.33 3.04
CA LEU A 87 -0.96 4.87 4.32
C LEU A 87 -0.85 3.82 5.43
N ILE A 88 -1.28 2.58 5.15
CA ILE A 88 -1.17 1.49 6.13
C ILE A 88 0.30 1.15 6.43
N ALA A 89 1.18 1.19 5.43
CA ALA A 89 2.61 0.99 5.63
C ALA A 89 3.19 2.05 6.57
N LEU A 90 2.81 3.32 6.36
CA LEU A 90 3.20 4.43 7.23
C LEU A 90 2.66 4.25 8.66
N GLU A 91 1.37 3.90 8.82
CA GLU A 91 0.76 3.64 10.12
C GLU A 91 1.39 2.45 10.85
N ALA A 92 1.87 1.45 10.09
CA ALA A 92 2.60 0.30 10.62
C ALA A 92 4.08 0.62 10.95
N GLY A 93 4.56 1.82 10.65
CA GLY A 93 5.95 2.25 10.88
C GLY A 93 6.96 1.59 9.93
N LEU A 94 6.51 1.11 8.77
CA LEU A 94 7.37 0.55 7.74
C LEU A 94 8.02 1.71 6.97
N ASN A 95 9.36 1.79 7.01
CA ASN A 95 10.16 2.78 6.30
C ASN A 95 11.03 2.10 5.25
N ASN A 96 11.37 2.77 4.14
CA ASN A 96 12.13 2.22 3.00
C ASN A 96 11.34 1.13 2.23
N VAL A 97 10.32 1.56 1.49
CA VAL A 97 9.44 0.66 0.73
C VAL A 97 9.77 0.63 -0.77
N VAL A 98 9.43 -0.49 -1.40
CA VAL A 98 9.36 -0.68 -2.86
C VAL A 98 7.90 -0.84 -3.20
N LEU A 99 7.41 0.08 -4.02
CA LEU A 99 6.10 -0.01 -4.60
C LEU A 99 6.21 -0.68 -5.97
N GLU A 100 5.62 -1.85 -6.13
CA GLU A 100 5.48 -2.51 -7.43
C GLU A 100 4.26 -1.95 -8.15
N VAL A 101 4.47 -1.24 -9.26
CA VAL A 101 3.38 -0.59 -10.01
C VAL A 101 3.14 -1.31 -11.32
N ASP A 102 2.01 -1.99 -11.42
CA ASP A 102 1.57 -2.73 -12.60
C ASP A 102 0.74 -1.88 -13.59
N ASN A 103 0.18 -0.76 -13.13
CA ASN A 103 -0.58 0.16 -13.96
C ASN A 103 0.36 1.15 -14.68
N ILE A 104 0.44 1.04 -16.01
CA ILE A 104 1.30 1.88 -16.87
C ILE A 104 1.03 3.38 -16.68
N LYS A 105 -0.22 3.78 -16.50
CA LYS A 105 -0.56 5.20 -16.33
C LYS A 105 -0.06 5.70 -14.98
N LEU A 106 -0.30 4.96 -13.91
CA LEU A 106 0.23 5.28 -12.58
C LEU A 106 1.76 5.34 -12.60
N PHE A 107 2.41 4.33 -13.19
CA PHE A 107 3.87 4.28 -13.34
C PHE A 107 4.41 5.52 -14.04
N ASN A 108 3.77 5.94 -15.14
CA ASN A 108 4.19 7.13 -15.89
C ASN A 108 4.12 8.43 -15.06
N TYR A 109 3.07 8.60 -14.24
CA TYR A 109 2.95 9.77 -13.36
C TYR A 109 4.01 9.75 -12.26
N LEU A 110 4.22 8.59 -11.63
CA LEU A 110 5.20 8.40 -10.56
C LEU A 110 6.64 8.58 -11.05
N SER A 111 6.99 7.96 -12.18
CA SER A 111 8.32 8.03 -12.81
C SER A 111 8.68 9.45 -13.24
N LYS A 112 7.72 10.20 -13.80
CA LYS A 112 7.93 11.59 -14.21
C LYS A 112 7.92 12.58 -13.06
N GLY A 113 7.47 12.18 -11.86
CA GLY A 113 7.29 13.10 -10.74
C GLY A 113 6.21 14.17 -10.99
N THR A 114 5.26 13.90 -11.90
CA THR A 114 4.26 14.88 -12.34
C THR A 114 2.87 14.54 -11.81
N SER A 115 2.06 15.57 -11.57
CA SER A 115 0.63 15.45 -11.27
C SER A 115 -0.15 16.56 -11.97
N ASP A 116 -1.43 16.35 -12.22
CA ASP A 116 -2.33 17.35 -12.81
C ASP A 116 -3.43 17.78 -11.83
N PHE A 117 -4.34 18.64 -12.29
CA PHE A 117 -5.51 19.09 -11.52
C PHE A 117 -6.74 18.18 -11.68
N SER A 118 -6.60 17.01 -12.30
CA SER A 118 -7.69 16.04 -12.38
C SER A 118 -7.84 15.29 -11.04
N ASN A 119 -8.98 14.64 -10.85
CA ASN A 119 -9.18 13.75 -9.69
C ASN A 119 -8.07 12.70 -9.55
N PHE A 120 -7.53 12.21 -10.67
CA PHE A 120 -6.41 11.29 -10.67
C PHE A 120 -5.12 11.98 -10.22
N GLY A 121 -4.80 13.16 -10.75
CA GLY A 121 -3.62 13.92 -10.34
C GLY A 121 -3.61 14.31 -8.86
N LEU A 122 -4.77 14.59 -8.27
CA LEU A 122 -4.88 14.81 -6.83
C LEU A 122 -4.52 13.56 -6.02
N ILE A 123 -4.95 12.37 -6.45
CA ILE A 123 -4.55 11.10 -5.82
C ILE A 123 -3.04 10.86 -5.96
N ILE A 124 -2.46 11.18 -7.12
CA ILE A 124 -1.01 11.11 -7.34
C ILE A 124 -0.25 12.03 -6.38
N LYS A 125 -0.74 13.25 -6.12
CA LYS A 125 -0.14 14.16 -5.14
C LYS A 125 -0.12 13.55 -3.74
N ASP A 126 -1.23 12.95 -3.32
CA ASP A 126 -1.31 12.24 -2.04
C ASP A 126 -0.30 11.10 -1.98
N ILE A 127 -0.14 10.32 -3.06
CA ILE A 127 0.85 9.24 -3.14
C ILE A 127 2.26 9.79 -2.99
N PHE A 128 2.62 10.89 -3.66
CA PHE A 128 3.93 11.51 -3.50
C PHE A 128 4.18 11.95 -2.06
N ILE A 129 3.18 12.56 -1.40
CA ILE A 129 3.30 12.96 0.00
C ILE A 129 3.56 11.74 0.88
N LEU A 130 2.82 10.64 0.69
CA LEU A 130 3.02 9.41 1.46
C LEU A 130 4.41 8.80 1.21
N LEU A 131 4.87 8.76 -0.03
CA LEU A 131 6.21 8.28 -0.37
C LEU A 131 7.31 9.13 0.29
N LEU A 132 7.13 10.44 0.45
CA LEU A 132 8.07 11.30 1.17
C LEU A 132 8.18 10.95 2.66
N PHE A 133 7.13 10.41 3.28
CA PHE A 133 7.18 9.96 4.68
C PHE A 133 7.75 8.56 4.81
N VAL A 134 7.45 7.67 3.86
CA VAL A 134 7.83 6.27 3.91
C VAL A 134 9.26 6.04 3.39
N CYS A 135 9.75 6.83 2.44
CA CYS A 135 11.10 6.70 1.87
C CYS A 135 12.16 7.60 2.54
N GLN A 136 11.93 8.05 3.79
CA GLN A 136 12.96 8.83 4.48
C GLN A 136 14.18 7.95 4.79
N TRP A 137 15.35 8.47 4.38
CA TRP A 137 16.68 7.86 4.23
C TRP A 137 16.94 7.18 2.88
N GLY A 138 17.16 8.02 1.86
CA GLY A 138 17.99 7.66 0.70
C GLY A 138 17.34 7.72 -0.68
N GLY A 139 16.62 8.79 -1.05
CA GLY A 139 16.20 9.06 -2.43
C GLY A 139 15.21 8.04 -3.05
N PRO A 140 14.52 8.39 -4.15
CA PRO A 140 13.59 7.47 -4.79
C PRO A 140 14.35 6.42 -5.61
N CYS A 141 14.44 5.19 -5.08
CA CYS A 141 14.96 4.03 -5.80
C CYS A 141 13.82 3.32 -6.55
N PHE A 142 13.51 3.77 -7.76
CA PHE A 142 12.67 3.02 -8.70
C PHE A 142 13.49 1.84 -9.26
N GLY A 143 13.06 0.62 -8.99
CA GLY A 143 13.61 -0.57 -9.64
C GLY A 143 12.81 -0.88 -10.91
N GLU A 144 13.49 -0.94 -12.05
CA GLU A 144 12.95 -1.56 -13.26
C GLU A 144 12.89 -3.07 -13.04
N VAL A 145 11.70 -3.67 -13.22
CA VAL A 145 11.57 -5.12 -13.36
C VAL A 145 11.90 -5.44 -14.82
N GLN A 146 12.99 -6.20 -15.04
CA GLN A 146 13.34 -6.79 -16.33
C GLN A 146 12.42 -7.97 -16.68
#